data_AF-W1V4Q1-F1
#
_entry.id   AF-W1V4Q1-F1
#
_cell.length_a   1.000
_cell.length_b   1.000
_cell.length_c   1.000
_cell.angle_alpha   90.00
_cell.angle_beta   90.00
_cell.angle_gamma   90.00
#
_symmetry.space_group_name_H-M   'P 1'
#
loop_
_entity.id
_entity.type
_entity.pdbx_description
1 polymer ?
#
loop_
_entity_poly.entity_id
_entity_poly.type
_entity_poly.pdbx_seq_one_letter_code
_entity_poly.pdbx_strand_id
1 'polypeptide(L)'
;VKEGSIKAKDTIRMMHDKKDFDVTELGIFTPNLVPVQELPCGSVGCIAASIKNVKDCHVGDTVTLANNPATEPLPGYRKAVSMVYCGLYPTESKDYENLRDALEKLQLNDAALEYEAETSLALGFGFRCGFLGLLHMDVIQERLEREYNLTLITTAPSVNYKVYKTNGEMLEVDNPAKLPPPTEIDYIEEPYVKATTIVPKDFVGTIMELSQDKRGEYQSMEYLDETRVSVVYHLPLSEIIYDYFDKLKSATKGYASLDYELIGYKQSPMVKMD
;
A
#
# COMPACT_ATOMS: atom_id res chain seq x y z
N VAL A 1 -23.57 1.22 -10.05
CA VAL A 1 -24.19 0.10 -10.81
C VAL A 1 -23.80 0.22 -12.27
N LYS A 2 -23.06 -0.75 -12.80
CA LYS A 2 -22.60 -0.75 -14.20
C LYS A 2 -23.66 -1.30 -15.15
N GLU A 3 -24.30 -2.41 -14.78
CA GLU A 3 -25.38 -3.05 -15.52
C GLU A 3 -26.45 -3.56 -14.54
N GLY A 4 -27.70 -3.68 -15.01
CA GLY A 4 -28.83 -4.15 -14.21
C GLY A 4 -29.33 -3.13 -13.20
N SER A 5 -30.05 -3.61 -12.18
CA SER A 5 -30.48 -2.84 -11.03
C SER A 5 -30.47 -3.71 -9.77
N ILE A 6 -30.29 -3.07 -8.61
CA ILE A 6 -30.31 -3.72 -7.29
C ILE A 6 -31.43 -3.07 -6.49
N LYS A 7 -32.27 -3.89 -5.85
CA LYS A 7 -33.37 -3.45 -4.99
C LYS A 7 -33.12 -3.83 -3.54
N ALA A 8 -33.74 -3.08 -2.63
CA ALA A 8 -33.76 -3.46 -1.23
C ALA A 8 -34.42 -4.85 -1.08
N LYS A 9 -33.84 -5.73 -0.25
CA LYS A 9 -34.19 -7.16 -0.05
C LYS A 9 -33.75 -8.13 -1.15
N ASP A 10 -33.00 -7.68 -2.16
CA ASP A 10 -32.36 -8.62 -3.07
C ASP A 10 -31.23 -9.39 -2.35
N THR A 11 -31.03 -10.64 -2.75
CA THR A 11 -29.84 -11.41 -2.36
C THR A 11 -28.75 -11.16 -3.39
N ILE A 12 -27.66 -10.54 -2.94
CA ILE A 12 -26.48 -10.25 -3.74
C ILE A 12 -25.39 -11.30 -3.50
N ARG A 13 -24.55 -11.51 -4.50
CA ARG A 13 -23.37 -12.37 -4.46
C ARG A 13 -22.12 -11.54 -4.73
N MET A 14 -21.13 -11.66 -3.86
CA MET A 14 -19.77 -11.18 -4.11
C MET A 14 -19.09 -12.15 -5.07
N MET A 15 -18.65 -11.70 -6.25
CA MET A 15 -18.12 -12.60 -7.27
C MET A 15 -16.73 -13.16 -6.90
N HIS A 16 -15.91 -12.42 -6.15
CA HIS A 16 -14.60 -12.89 -5.71
C HIS A 16 -14.71 -14.04 -4.70
N ASP A 17 -15.41 -13.82 -3.58
CA ASP A 17 -15.51 -14.77 -2.47
C ASP A 17 -16.66 -15.79 -2.63
N LYS A 18 -17.53 -15.59 -3.64
CA LYS A 18 -18.75 -16.41 -3.89
C LYS A 18 -19.68 -16.51 -2.67
N LYS A 19 -19.69 -15.47 -1.84
CA LYS A 19 -20.57 -15.35 -0.67
C LYS A 19 -21.84 -14.59 -1.02
N ASP A 20 -22.95 -15.06 -0.46
CA ASP A 20 -24.27 -14.47 -0.65
C ASP A 20 -24.66 -13.65 0.58
N PHE A 21 -25.24 -12.47 0.34
CA PHE A 21 -25.69 -11.55 1.37
C PHE A 21 -27.04 -10.95 1.00
N ASP A 22 -27.89 -10.74 2.00
CA ASP A 22 -29.17 -10.06 1.80
C ASP A 22 -28.99 -8.55 1.98
N VAL A 23 -29.46 -7.79 0.98
CA VAL A 23 -29.46 -6.33 0.98
C VAL A 23 -30.53 -5.84 1.96
N THR A 24 -30.10 -5.14 3.01
CA THR A 24 -30.99 -4.55 4.00
C THR A 24 -31.48 -3.18 3.58
N GLU A 25 -30.56 -2.34 3.08
CA GLU A 25 -30.85 -0.95 2.74
C GLU A 25 -29.98 -0.49 1.57
N LEU A 26 -30.52 0.37 0.72
CA LEU A 26 -29.79 1.03 -0.35
C LEU A 26 -29.85 2.53 -0.10
N GLY A 27 -28.80 3.25 -0.48
CA GLY A 27 -28.77 4.69 -0.30
C GLY A 27 -27.95 5.41 -1.35
N ILE A 28 -28.24 6.70 -1.51
CA ILE A 28 -27.42 7.63 -2.29
C ILE A 28 -26.92 8.75 -1.36
N PHE A 29 -25.73 9.25 -1.62
CA PHE A 29 -25.16 10.36 -0.86
C PHE A 29 -25.47 11.68 -1.53
N THR A 30 -26.26 12.53 -0.86
CA THR A 30 -26.58 13.88 -1.34
C THR A 30 -26.69 14.88 -0.19
N PRO A 31 -25.61 15.51 0.26
CA PRO A 31 -24.40 14.92 0.88
C PRO A 31 -24.67 14.01 2.09
N ASN A 32 -25.88 14.07 2.68
CA ASN A 32 -26.31 13.10 3.69
C ASN A 32 -26.80 11.82 3.01
N LEU A 33 -26.78 10.70 3.74
CA LEU A 33 -27.31 9.44 3.25
C LEU A 33 -28.84 9.51 3.12
N VAL A 34 -29.34 9.33 1.91
CA VAL A 34 -30.78 9.24 1.62
C VAL A 34 -31.10 7.81 1.19
N PRO A 35 -31.96 7.09 1.94
CA PRO A 35 -32.36 5.74 1.57
C PRO A 35 -33.18 5.74 0.28
N VAL A 36 -32.88 4.79 -0.60
CA VAL A 36 -33.58 4.57 -1.87
C VAL A 36 -34.05 3.12 -1.96
N GLN A 37 -35.11 2.87 -2.73
CA GLN A 37 -35.64 1.51 -2.89
C GLN A 37 -34.89 0.69 -3.96
N GLU A 38 -34.27 1.37 -4.92
CA GLU A 38 -33.59 0.77 -6.05
C GLU A 38 -32.40 1.63 -6.47
N LEU A 39 -31.30 0.98 -6.85
CA LEU A 39 -30.18 1.59 -7.56
C LEU A 39 -30.21 1.12 -9.02
N PRO A 40 -30.72 1.94 -9.95
CA PRO A 40 -30.75 1.58 -11.37
C PRO A 40 -29.35 1.66 -12.01
N CYS A 41 -29.26 1.15 -13.24
CA CYS A 41 -28.06 1.23 -14.05
C CYS A 41 -27.55 2.67 -14.17
N GLY A 42 -26.25 2.89 -13.97
CA GLY A 42 -25.62 4.20 -14.01
C GLY A 42 -25.61 4.94 -12.67
N SER A 43 -26.33 4.47 -11.64
CA SER A 43 -26.33 5.12 -10.32
C SER A 43 -25.07 4.80 -9.51
N VAL A 44 -24.67 5.78 -8.69
CA VAL A 44 -23.63 5.64 -7.65
C VAL A 44 -24.31 5.80 -6.29
N GLY A 45 -24.06 4.87 -5.38
CA GLY A 45 -24.69 4.82 -4.07
C GLY A 45 -24.01 3.81 -3.18
N CYS A 46 -24.55 3.61 -1.97
CA CYS A 46 -24.11 2.58 -1.04
C CYS A 46 -25.12 1.43 -0.96
N ILE A 47 -24.60 0.26 -0.61
CA ILE A 47 -25.38 -0.94 -0.35
C ILE A 47 -25.07 -1.32 1.09
N ALA A 48 -26.10 -1.37 1.94
CA ALA A 48 -26.01 -2.00 3.24
C ALA A 48 -26.59 -3.42 3.11
N ALA A 49 -25.79 -4.40 3.49
CA ALA A 49 -26.16 -5.80 3.54
C ALA A 49 -25.68 -6.40 4.87
N SER A 50 -26.13 -7.61 5.21
CA SER A 50 -25.80 -8.29 6.47
C SER A 50 -24.33 -8.79 6.54
N ILE A 51 -23.39 -7.96 6.11
CA ILE A 51 -21.96 -8.24 6.02
C ILE A 51 -21.33 -7.86 7.36
N LYS A 52 -20.87 -8.88 8.09
CA LYS A 52 -20.28 -8.67 9.43
C LYS A 52 -18.81 -8.30 9.37
N ASN A 53 -18.08 -8.83 8.40
CA ASN A 53 -16.64 -8.64 8.27
C ASN A 53 -16.34 -7.81 7.02
N VAL A 54 -15.57 -6.73 7.18
CA VAL A 54 -15.11 -5.91 6.05
C VAL A 54 -14.22 -6.73 5.10
N LYS A 55 -13.56 -7.77 5.60
CA LYS A 55 -12.77 -8.74 4.80
C LYS A 55 -13.58 -9.48 3.74
N ASP A 56 -14.91 -9.52 3.86
CA ASP A 56 -15.81 -10.12 2.86
C ASP A 56 -16.23 -9.11 1.77
N CYS A 57 -15.78 -7.85 1.89
CA CYS A 57 -16.03 -6.74 0.96
C CYS A 57 -14.70 -6.16 0.48
N HIS A 58 -14.13 -6.74 -0.56
CA HIS A 58 -12.94 -6.18 -1.19
C HIS A 58 -13.32 -4.95 -2.04
N VAL A 59 -12.57 -3.87 -1.92
CA VAL A 59 -12.71 -2.71 -2.81
C VAL A 59 -12.54 -3.22 -4.25
N GLY A 60 -13.34 -2.73 -5.20
CA GLY A 60 -13.24 -3.17 -6.60
C GLY A 60 -13.77 -4.58 -6.90
N ASP A 61 -14.28 -5.34 -5.93
CA ASP A 61 -15.04 -6.56 -6.23
C ASP A 61 -16.32 -6.23 -7.03
N THR A 62 -16.81 -7.22 -7.78
CA THR A 62 -18.06 -7.15 -8.51
C THR A 62 -19.19 -7.77 -7.70
N VAL A 63 -20.21 -6.96 -7.41
CA VAL A 63 -21.45 -7.41 -6.78
C VAL A 63 -22.45 -7.77 -7.87
N THR A 64 -23.05 -8.96 -7.79
CA THR A 64 -24.10 -9.41 -8.71
C THR A 64 -25.31 -9.98 -7.95
N LEU A 65 -26.41 -10.29 -8.64
CA LEU A 65 -27.58 -10.92 -8.01
C LEU A 65 -27.35 -12.44 -7.89
N ALA A 66 -27.66 -13.03 -6.74
CA ALA A 66 -27.51 -14.47 -6.54
C ALA A 66 -28.45 -15.29 -7.45
N ASN A 67 -29.66 -14.76 -7.71
CA ASN A 67 -30.68 -15.40 -8.54
C ASN A 67 -30.41 -15.28 -10.05
N ASN A 68 -29.66 -14.26 -10.47
CA ASN A 68 -29.27 -14.05 -11.85
C ASN A 68 -27.85 -13.48 -11.89
N PRO A 69 -26.84 -14.33 -11.65
CA PRO A 69 -25.46 -13.88 -11.55
C PRO A 69 -24.95 -13.44 -12.93
N ALA A 70 -24.15 -12.38 -12.93
CA ALA A 70 -23.41 -11.95 -14.09
C ALA A 70 -22.44 -13.06 -14.55
N THR A 71 -22.28 -13.21 -15.85
CA THR A 71 -21.40 -14.24 -16.46
C THR A 71 -19.93 -13.97 -16.21
N GLU A 72 -19.53 -12.70 -16.16
CA GLU A 72 -18.15 -12.27 -15.97
C GLU A 72 -18.08 -11.12 -14.96
N PRO A 73 -17.09 -11.13 -14.03
CA PRO A 73 -16.86 -10.00 -13.16
C PRO A 73 -16.33 -8.82 -13.96
N LEU A 74 -16.52 -7.61 -13.44
CA LEU A 74 -15.94 -6.42 -14.05
C LEU A 74 -14.40 -6.54 -14.04
N PRO A 75 -13.73 -6.08 -15.11
CA PRO A 75 -12.28 -6.01 -15.12
C PRO A 75 -11.85 -4.97 -14.10
N GLY A 76 -11.24 -5.42 -13.02
CA GLY A 76 -10.72 -4.52 -12.01
C GLY A 76 -10.73 -5.15 -10.63
N TYR A 77 -9.52 -5.28 -10.10
CA TYR A 77 -9.09 -5.01 -8.73
C TYR A 77 -7.94 -5.96 -8.46
N ARG A 78 -6.74 -5.40 -8.41
CA ARG A 78 -5.58 -6.10 -7.88
C ARG A 78 -5.58 -5.80 -6.39
N LYS A 79 -5.44 -6.83 -5.56
CA LYS A 79 -5.21 -6.64 -4.13
C LYS A 79 -4.11 -5.60 -3.97
N ALA A 80 -4.36 -4.60 -3.12
CA ALA A 80 -3.38 -3.59 -2.85
C ALA A 80 -2.19 -4.27 -2.15
N VAL A 81 -1.05 -4.34 -2.84
CA VAL A 81 0.15 -5.00 -2.31
C VAL A 81 0.93 -3.99 -1.49
N SER A 82 1.25 -4.34 -0.24
CA SER A 82 2.10 -3.51 0.59
C SER A 82 3.50 -3.41 -0.02
N MET A 83 3.95 -2.18 -0.27
CA MET A 83 5.27 -1.91 -0.85
C MET A 83 6.31 -1.59 0.23
N VAL A 84 5.85 -1.13 1.39
CA VAL A 84 6.69 -0.68 2.50
C VAL A 84 6.25 -1.39 3.77
N TYR A 85 7.22 -1.90 4.53
CA TYR A 85 6.98 -2.53 5.82
C TYR A 85 7.75 -1.82 6.92
N CYS A 86 7.14 -1.62 8.08
CA CYS A 86 7.83 -1.14 9.27
C CYS A 86 7.33 -1.86 10.52
N GLY A 87 8.17 -1.92 11.56
CA GLY A 87 7.75 -2.39 12.87
C GLY A 87 7.21 -1.23 13.69
N LEU A 88 6.02 -1.40 14.27
CA LEU A 88 5.37 -0.50 15.21
C LEU A 88 5.42 -1.12 16.61
N TYR A 89 6.07 -0.43 17.54
CA TYR A 89 6.24 -0.87 18.92
C TYR A 89 5.68 0.18 19.87
N PRO A 90 4.86 -0.19 20.87
CA PRO A 90 4.43 0.77 21.88
C PRO A 90 5.59 1.14 22.79
N THR A 91 5.69 2.41 23.19
CA THR A 91 6.71 2.86 24.16
C THR A 91 6.52 2.20 25.52
N GLU A 92 5.28 1.90 25.90
CA GLU A 92 4.94 1.18 27.12
C GLU A 92 4.35 -0.20 26.79
N SER A 93 4.91 -1.27 27.37
CA SER A 93 4.49 -2.65 27.07
C SER A 93 3.03 -2.95 27.43
N LYS A 94 2.42 -2.16 28.33
CA LYS A 94 1.00 -2.29 28.70
C LYS A 94 0.05 -1.92 27.55
N ASP A 95 0.52 -1.11 26.59
CA ASP A 95 -0.28 -0.61 25.48
C ASP A 95 -0.25 -1.54 24.27
N TYR A 96 0.39 -2.72 24.37
CA TYR A 96 0.39 -3.72 23.30
C TYR A 96 -1.01 -4.15 22.89
N GLU A 97 -1.88 -4.46 23.87
CA GLU A 97 -3.27 -4.84 23.59
C GLU A 97 -4.06 -3.65 22.99
N ASN A 98 -3.82 -2.43 23.48
CA ASN A 98 -4.44 -1.23 22.93
C ASN A 98 -4.01 -0.98 21.48
N LEU A 99 -2.74 -1.21 21.14
CA LEU A 99 -2.22 -1.11 19.79
C LEU A 99 -2.84 -2.17 18.87
N ARG A 100 -2.98 -3.42 19.34
CA ARG A 100 -3.65 -4.48 18.58
C ARG A 100 -5.09 -4.09 18.24
N ASP A 101 -5.84 -3.66 19.25
CA ASP A 101 -7.25 -3.29 19.10
C ASP A 101 -7.42 -2.06 18.20
N ALA A 102 -6.47 -1.10 18.25
CA ALA A 102 -6.44 0.06 17.37
C ALA A 102 -6.14 -0.33 15.91
N LEU A 103 -5.15 -1.20 15.68
CA LEU A 103 -4.83 -1.73 14.34
C LEU A 103 -6.00 -2.52 13.75
N GLU A 104 -6.70 -3.33 14.55
CA GLU A 104 -7.89 -4.06 14.11
C GLU A 104 -9.01 -3.10 13.68
N LYS A 105 -9.29 -2.07 14.49
CA LYS A 105 -10.28 -1.03 14.14
C LYS A 105 -9.89 -0.22 12.92
N LEU A 106 -8.59 0.06 12.72
CA LEU A 106 -8.10 0.76 11.53
C LEU A 106 -8.21 -0.13 10.29
N GLN A 107 -7.88 -1.42 10.38
CA GLN A 107 -8.01 -2.38 9.28
C GLN A 107 -9.47 -2.54 8.80
N LEU A 108 -10.47 -2.31 9.66
CA LEU A 108 -11.87 -2.27 9.24
C LEU A 108 -12.17 -1.11 8.28
N ASN A 109 -11.40 -0.02 8.34
CA ASN A 109 -11.58 1.14 7.46
C ASN A 109 -10.57 1.14 6.30
N ASP A 110 -9.39 0.56 6.51
CA ASP A 110 -8.31 0.50 5.53
C ASP A 110 -7.96 -0.95 5.17
N ALA A 111 -8.48 -1.40 4.02
CA ALA A 111 -8.24 -2.75 3.51
C ALA A 111 -6.80 -2.98 3.02
N ALA A 112 -5.97 -1.93 2.89
CA ALA A 112 -4.59 -2.04 2.46
C ALA A 112 -3.60 -2.17 3.63
N LEU A 113 -4.04 -1.92 4.87
CA LEU A 113 -3.23 -2.11 6.06
C LEU A 113 -3.13 -3.59 6.42
N GLU A 114 -1.94 -4.15 6.28
CA GLU A 114 -1.60 -5.49 6.76
C GLU A 114 -0.78 -5.38 8.05
N TYR A 115 -1.00 -6.29 9.00
CA TYR A 115 -0.18 -6.35 10.21
C TYR A 115 -0.01 -7.79 10.69
N GLU A 116 1.18 -8.12 11.18
CA GLU A 116 1.50 -9.38 11.84
C GLU A 116 2.16 -9.12 13.20
N ALA A 117 1.90 -9.96 14.20
CA ALA A 117 2.54 -9.82 15.51
C ALA A 117 4.03 -10.14 15.40
N GLU A 118 4.87 -9.25 15.92
CA GLU A 118 6.32 -9.37 15.87
C GLU A 118 6.91 -9.16 17.27
N THR A 119 7.98 -9.87 17.59
CA THR A 119 8.71 -9.66 18.85
C THR A 119 10.15 -9.26 18.54
N SER A 120 10.53 -8.09 19.03
CA SER A 120 11.90 -7.57 18.95
C SER A 120 12.65 -7.85 20.25
N LEU A 121 13.93 -8.20 20.14
CA LEU A 121 14.82 -8.39 21.29
C LEU A 121 14.99 -7.10 22.11
N ALA A 122 14.97 -5.94 21.44
CA ALA A 122 15.23 -4.65 22.07
C ALA A 122 13.94 -3.90 22.45
N LEU A 123 12.91 -3.98 21.60
CA LEU A 123 11.67 -3.20 21.74
C LEU A 123 10.52 -4.02 22.34
N GLY A 124 10.69 -5.33 22.51
CA GLY A 124 9.66 -6.21 23.05
C GLY A 124 8.57 -6.53 22.02
N PHE A 125 7.32 -6.61 22.48
CA PHE A 125 6.18 -6.99 21.64
C PHE A 125 5.69 -5.80 20.80
N GLY A 126 5.50 -6.04 19.51
CA GLY A 126 4.97 -5.05 18.58
C GLY A 126 4.28 -5.71 17.39
N PHE A 127 4.12 -4.94 16.32
CA PHE A 127 3.50 -5.39 15.09
C PHE A 127 4.36 -4.99 13.90
N ARG A 128 4.54 -5.92 12.98
CA ARG A 128 5.10 -5.65 11.66
C ARG A 128 3.94 -5.27 10.74
N CYS A 129 3.93 -4.03 10.27
CA CYS A 129 2.86 -3.47 9.46
C CYS A 129 3.30 -3.24 8.02
N GLY A 130 2.43 -3.56 7.06
CA GLY A 130 2.60 -3.34 5.63
C GLY A 130 1.73 -2.17 5.15
N PHE A 131 2.34 -1.28 4.36
CA PHE A 131 1.75 -0.05 3.84
C PHE A 131 1.92 0.06 2.33
N LEU A 132 1.08 0.89 1.71
CA LEU A 132 1.14 1.15 0.26
C LEU A 132 2.33 2.03 -0.13
N GLY A 133 2.86 2.79 0.82
CA GLY A 133 3.95 3.73 0.63
C GLY A 133 4.18 4.54 1.90
N LEU A 134 5.15 5.46 1.86
CA LEU A 134 5.53 6.29 3.01
C LEU A 134 4.37 7.15 3.53
N LEU A 135 3.62 7.82 2.64
CA LEU A 135 2.51 8.67 3.08
C LEU A 135 1.40 7.85 3.78
N HIS A 136 1.15 6.63 3.31
CA HIS A 136 0.18 5.75 3.97
C HIS A 136 0.68 5.37 5.38
N MET A 137 1.97 5.06 5.54
CA MET A 137 2.59 4.82 6.85
C MET A 137 2.43 6.02 7.79
N ASP A 138 2.76 7.24 7.34
CA ASP A 138 2.66 8.45 8.16
C ASP A 138 1.23 8.73 8.61
N VAL A 139 0.26 8.56 7.71
CA VAL A 139 -1.17 8.75 8.04
C VAL A 139 -1.62 7.73 9.08
N ILE A 140 -1.26 6.45 8.95
CA ILE A 140 -1.65 5.43 9.92
C ILE A 140 -0.98 5.67 11.27
N GLN A 141 0.31 6.03 11.28
CA GLN A 141 1.01 6.38 12.51
C GLN A 141 0.33 7.56 13.22
N GLU A 142 0.09 8.66 12.51
CA GLU A 142 -0.54 9.86 13.10
C GLU A 142 -1.96 9.56 13.61
N ARG A 143 -2.71 8.70 12.92
CA ARG A 143 -4.04 8.27 13.38
C ARG A 143 -3.95 7.43 14.65
N LEU A 144 -2.98 6.50 14.75
CA LEU A 144 -2.77 5.73 15.98
C LEU A 144 -2.40 6.65 17.15
N GLU A 145 -1.54 7.64 16.93
CA GLU A 145 -1.12 8.59 17.97
C GLU A 145 -2.26 9.54 18.38
N ARG A 146 -3.01 10.10 17.42
CA ARG A 146 -4.08 11.09 17.71
C ARG A 146 -5.41 10.48 18.11
N GLU A 147 -5.89 9.46 17.40
CA GLU A 147 -7.22 8.88 17.62
C GLU A 147 -7.23 7.91 18.81
N TYR A 148 -6.12 7.20 19.02
CA TYR A 148 -6.01 6.15 20.05
C TYR A 148 -5.07 6.52 21.21
N ASN A 149 -4.43 7.70 21.16
CA ASN A 149 -3.52 8.20 22.20
C ASN A 149 -2.39 7.22 22.54
N LEU A 150 -1.86 6.56 21.51
CA LEU A 150 -0.73 5.64 21.63
C LEU A 150 0.58 6.38 21.36
N THR A 151 1.61 6.10 22.13
CA THR A 151 2.97 6.56 21.80
C THR A 151 3.74 5.39 21.21
N LEU A 152 4.22 5.56 19.97
CA LEU A 152 4.81 4.49 19.18
C LEU A 152 6.27 4.78 18.84
N ILE A 153 7.06 3.71 18.78
CA ILE A 153 8.40 3.68 18.24
C ILE A 153 8.31 2.93 16.90
N THR A 154 8.72 3.58 15.83
CA THR A 154 8.75 3.00 14.49
C THR A 154 10.18 2.58 14.13
N THR A 155 10.33 1.38 13.56
CA THR A 155 11.63 0.97 13.00
C THR A 155 11.83 1.60 11.62
N ALA A 156 13.08 1.58 11.14
CA ALA A 156 13.35 1.95 9.76
C ALA A 156 12.46 1.13 8.80
N PRO A 157 11.83 1.79 7.80
CA PRO A 157 11.02 1.10 6.82
C PRO A 157 11.92 0.22 5.95
N SER A 158 11.36 -0.88 5.45
CA SER A 158 12.02 -1.79 4.54
C SER A 158 11.08 -2.25 3.44
N VAL A 159 11.66 -2.73 2.35
CA VAL A 159 10.94 -3.31 1.22
C VAL A 159 10.94 -4.83 1.29
N ASN A 160 10.04 -5.47 0.56
CA ASN A 160 10.04 -6.92 0.38
C ASN A 160 11.12 -7.32 -0.65
N TYR A 161 12.05 -8.19 -0.26
CA TYR A 161 13.09 -8.72 -1.13
C TYR A 161 12.73 -10.13 -1.60
N LYS A 162 13.11 -10.49 -2.83
CA LYS A 162 13.00 -11.87 -3.32
C LYS A 162 14.35 -12.54 -3.23
N VAL A 163 14.46 -13.54 -2.38
CA VAL A 163 15.69 -14.29 -2.14
C VAL A 163 15.59 -15.63 -2.81
N TYR A 164 16.45 -15.87 -3.79
CA TYR A 164 16.54 -17.15 -4.47
C TYR A 164 17.64 -17.96 -3.81
N LYS A 165 17.25 -19.11 -3.25
CA LYS A 165 18.18 -20.03 -2.63
C LYS A 165 18.90 -20.88 -3.67
N THR A 166 20.06 -21.42 -3.28
CA THR A 166 20.82 -22.39 -4.09
C THR A 166 20.06 -23.68 -4.39
N ASN A 167 19.00 -23.99 -3.64
CA ASN A 167 18.09 -25.11 -3.88
C ASN A 167 17.00 -24.82 -4.94
N GLY A 168 16.92 -23.60 -5.47
CA GLY A 168 15.91 -23.15 -6.44
C GLY A 168 14.61 -22.62 -5.85
N GLU A 169 14.47 -22.58 -4.52
CA GLU A 169 13.32 -22.01 -3.83
C GLU A 169 13.42 -20.47 -3.79
N MET A 170 12.32 -19.78 -4.08
CA MET A 170 12.19 -18.33 -3.92
C MET A 170 11.47 -18.03 -2.62
N LEU A 171 12.11 -17.25 -1.75
CA LEU A 171 11.53 -16.72 -0.52
C LEU A 171 11.29 -15.22 -0.65
N GLU A 172 10.12 -14.77 -0.24
CA GLU A 172 9.86 -13.35 0.02
C GLU A 172 10.30 -13.02 1.44
N VAL A 173 11.19 -12.04 1.57
CA VAL A 173 11.80 -11.63 2.82
C VAL A 173 11.45 -10.17 3.05
N ASP A 174 10.48 -9.97 3.93
CA ASP A 174 10.04 -8.67 4.40
C ASP A 174 10.86 -8.19 5.60
N ASN A 175 11.34 -9.09 6.45
CA ASN A 175 12.17 -8.81 7.62
C ASN A 175 13.62 -9.31 7.42
N PRO A 176 14.64 -8.43 7.55
CA PRO A 176 16.06 -8.81 7.47
C PRO A 176 16.49 -9.93 8.45
N ALA A 177 15.78 -10.12 9.57
CA ALA A 177 16.02 -11.22 10.51
C ALA A 177 15.63 -12.59 9.96
N LYS A 178 14.66 -12.65 9.03
CA LYS A 178 14.21 -13.89 8.35
C LYS A 178 15.12 -14.24 7.15
N LEU A 179 16.14 -13.43 6.86
CA LEU A 179 17.06 -13.68 5.76
C LEU A 179 17.87 -14.97 6.02
N PRO A 180 17.90 -15.93 5.07
CA PRO A 180 18.69 -17.15 5.23
C PRO A 180 20.19 -16.87 5.26
N PRO A 181 21.02 -17.82 5.73
CA PRO A 181 22.46 -17.68 5.73
C PRO A 181 23.00 -17.41 4.31
N PRO A 182 24.04 -16.56 4.13
CA PRO A 182 24.61 -16.27 2.81
C PRO A 182 25.05 -17.50 2.01
N THR A 183 25.37 -18.62 2.69
CA THR A 183 25.75 -19.88 2.04
C THR A 183 24.60 -20.56 1.29
N GLU A 184 23.36 -20.24 1.65
CA GLU A 184 22.16 -20.81 1.03
C GLU A 184 21.58 -19.88 -0.05
N ILE A 185 22.12 -18.67 -0.21
CA ILE A 185 21.62 -17.65 -1.14
C ILE A 185 22.39 -17.74 -2.46
N ASP A 186 21.66 -17.86 -3.57
CA ASP A 186 22.23 -17.73 -4.92
C ASP A 186 22.24 -16.25 -5.33
N TYR A 187 21.06 -15.62 -5.31
CA TYR A 187 20.92 -14.19 -5.57
C TYR A 187 19.71 -13.57 -4.87
N ILE A 188 19.76 -12.24 -4.73
CA ILE A 188 18.69 -11.43 -4.15
C ILE A 188 18.21 -10.44 -5.19
N GLU A 189 16.89 -10.32 -5.32
CA GLU A 189 16.26 -9.26 -6.10
C GLU A 189 15.63 -8.23 -5.16
N GLU A 190 15.82 -6.96 -5.48
CA GLU A 190 15.14 -5.85 -4.82
C GLU A 190 14.09 -5.21 -5.76
N PRO A 191 13.02 -4.62 -5.23
CA PRO A 191 12.01 -3.95 -6.02
C PRO A 191 12.55 -2.65 -6.61
N TYR A 192 12.33 -2.47 -7.91
CA TYR A 192 12.66 -1.25 -8.64
C TYR A 192 11.40 -0.51 -9.05
N VAL A 193 11.49 0.82 -9.03
CA VAL A 193 10.41 1.70 -9.48
C VAL A 193 10.88 2.63 -10.58
N LYS A 194 9.95 2.98 -11.46
CA LYS A 194 10.09 4.11 -12.38
C LYS A 194 9.67 5.37 -11.64
N ALA A 195 10.65 6.15 -11.22
CA ALA A 195 10.48 7.44 -10.59
C ALA A 195 10.41 8.54 -11.66
N THR A 196 9.27 9.20 -11.76
CA THR A 196 9.06 10.37 -12.61
C THR A 196 9.08 11.61 -11.74
N THR A 197 10.07 12.47 -11.96
CA THR A 197 10.22 13.73 -11.22
C THR A 197 9.95 14.91 -12.14
N ILE A 198 9.02 15.78 -11.77
CA ILE A 198 8.77 17.05 -12.46
C ILE A 198 9.36 18.17 -11.61
N VAL A 199 10.23 18.97 -12.22
CA VAL A 199 10.98 20.01 -11.51
C VAL A 199 11.25 21.21 -12.44
N PRO A 200 11.42 22.43 -11.90
CA PRO A 200 11.92 23.53 -12.70
C PRO A 200 13.32 23.26 -13.27
N LYS A 201 13.62 23.77 -14.47
CA LYS A 201 14.89 23.53 -15.20
C LYS A 201 16.14 23.82 -14.37
N ASP A 202 16.07 24.80 -13.47
CA ASP A 202 17.20 25.27 -12.67
C ASP A 202 17.68 24.22 -11.65
N PHE A 203 16.83 23.25 -11.29
CA PHE A 203 17.16 22.22 -10.28
C PHE A 203 17.42 20.84 -10.89
N VAL A 204 17.38 20.70 -12.22
CA VAL A 204 17.59 19.41 -12.90
C VAL A 204 18.92 18.78 -12.49
N GLY A 205 20.01 19.56 -12.48
CA GLY A 205 21.33 19.04 -12.14
C GLY A 205 21.37 18.40 -10.75
N THR A 206 20.74 19.05 -9.77
CA THR A 206 20.64 18.54 -8.40
C THR A 206 19.83 17.26 -8.32
N ILE A 207 18.76 17.12 -9.12
CA ILE A 207 17.96 15.88 -9.16
C ILE A 207 18.76 14.73 -9.78
N MET A 208 19.52 15.01 -10.85
CA MET A 208 20.33 13.99 -11.49
C MET A 208 21.42 13.47 -10.55
N GLU A 209 22.11 14.36 -9.84
CA GLU A 209 23.11 14.00 -8.83
C GLU A 209 22.48 13.17 -7.69
N LEU A 210 21.38 13.65 -7.12
CA LEU A 210 20.65 12.95 -6.06
C LEU A 210 20.18 11.55 -6.50
N SER A 211 19.66 11.43 -7.72
CA SER A 211 19.19 10.14 -8.25
C SER A 211 20.34 9.17 -8.50
N GLN A 212 21.49 9.67 -8.98
CA GLN A 212 22.67 8.84 -9.24
C GLN A 212 23.33 8.34 -7.95
N ASP A 213 23.42 9.19 -6.93
CA ASP A 213 23.90 8.80 -5.59
C ASP A 213 23.06 7.67 -4.99
N LYS A 214 21.79 7.59 -5.38
CA LYS A 214 20.82 6.58 -4.96
C LYS A 214 20.71 5.39 -5.91
N ARG A 215 21.77 5.10 -6.66
CA ARG A 215 21.85 3.96 -7.60
C ARG A 215 20.81 4.04 -8.72
N GLY A 216 20.37 5.25 -9.05
CA GLY A 216 19.37 5.51 -10.09
C GLY A 216 19.93 5.38 -11.49
N GLU A 217 19.19 4.66 -12.34
CA GLU A 217 19.48 4.52 -13.75
C GLU A 217 18.65 5.50 -14.56
N TYR A 218 19.31 6.50 -15.15
CA TYR A 218 18.66 7.49 -16.01
C TYR A 218 17.97 6.81 -17.19
N GLN A 219 16.70 7.17 -17.43
CA GLN A 219 15.93 6.64 -18.57
C GLN A 219 15.70 7.73 -19.62
N SER A 220 15.03 8.83 -19.23
CA SER A 220 14.68 9.90 -20.15
C SER A 220 14.49 11.23 -19.45
N MET A 221 14.50 12.29 -20.25
CA MET A 221 14.28 13.66 -19.83
C MET A 221 13.51 14.37 -20.93
N GLU A 222 12.42 15.02 -20.56
CA GLU A 222 11.54 15.73 -21.48
C GLU A 222 11.23 17.13 -20.95
N TYR A 223 11.36 18.12 -21.80
CA TYR A 223 10.93 19.49 -21.49
C TYR A 223 9.42 19.59 -21.71
N LEU A 224 8.67 19.75 -20.62
CA LEU A 224 7.22 19.94 -20.68
C LEU A 224 6.89 21.36 -21.18
N ASP A 225 7.71 22.35 -20.77
CA ASP A 225 7.67 23.73 -21.24
C ASP A 225 9.02 24.44 -21.00
N GLU A 226 9.07 25.77 -21.17
CA GLU A 226 10.29 26.59 -21.00
C GLU A 226 10.86 26.60 -19.56
N THR A 227 10.06 26.16 -18.59
CA THR A 227 10.34 26.25 -17.15
C THR A 227 10.40 24.89 -16.46
N ARG A 228 9.66 23.89 -16.94
CA ARG A 228 9.48 22.58 -16.30
C ARG A 228 10.06 21.46 -17.14
N VAL A 229 10.70 20.54 -16.43
CA VAL A 229 11.32 19.35 -16.98
C VAL A 229 10.78 18.14 -16.24
N SER A 230 10.43 17.10 -17.00
CA SER A 230 10.15 15.77 -16.48
C SER A 230 11.39 14.90 -16.65
N VAL A 231 11.85 14.28 -15.58
CA VAL A 231 13.04 13.41 -15.55
C VAL A 231 12.61 12.04 -15.03
N VAL A 232 12.95 10.99 -15.76
CA VAL A 232 12.59 9.62 -15.44
C VAL A 232 13.85 8.83 -15.08
N TYR A 233 13.84 8.24 -13.89
CA TYR A 233 14.86 7.33 -13.40
C TYR A 233 14.25 6.00 -12.99
N HIS A 234 15.00 4.91 -13.17
CA HIS A 234 14.74 3.65 -12.49
C HIS A 234 15.55 3.63 -11.20
N LEU A 235 14.86 3.57 -10.06
CA LEU A 235 15.46 3.63 -8.73
C LEU A 235 15.05 2.40 -7.92
N PRO A 236 15.95 1.86 -7.07
CA PRO A 236 15.56 0.90 -6.05
C PRO A 236 14.56 1.52 -5.08
N LEU A 237 13.46 0.82 -4.79
CA LEU A 237 12.46 1.32 -3.83
C LEU A 237 13.07 1.49 -2.43
N SER A 238 14.04 0.64 -2.06
CA SER A 238 14.81 0.70 -0.81
C SER A 238 15.52 2.05 -0.61
N GLU A 239 15.99 2.68 -1.68
CA GLU A 239 16.65 3.99 -1.63
C GLU A 239 15.66 5.14 -1.58
N ILE A 240 14.48 4.98 -2.20
CA ILE A 240 13.43 6.00 -2.18
C ILE A 240 12.83 6.13 -0.79
N ILE A 241 12.59 4.99 -0.12
CA ILE A 241 12.03 5.00 1.24
C ILE A 241 12.98 5.61 2.26
N TYR A 242 14.29 5.62 1.97
CA TYR A 242 15.32 6.16 2.85
C TYR A 242 15.74 7.58 2.43
N ASP A 243 15.03 8.58 2.97
CA ASP A 243 15.38 10.01 2.92
C ASP A 243 15.39 10.64 1.51
N TYR A 244 15.00 9.90 0.46
CA TYR A 244 15.00 10.44 -0.90
C TYR A 244 13.97 11.56 -1.07
N PHE A 245 12.76 11.35 -0.58
CA PHE A 245 11.68 12.33 -0.71
C PHE A 245 12.01 13.65 0.02
N ASP A 246 12.57 13.55 1.23
CA ASP A 246 12.94 14.71 2.04
C ASP A 246 14.12 15.46 1.42
N LYS A 247 15.15 14.75 0.94
CA LYS A 247 16.25 15.36 0.17
C LYS A 247 15.76 16.01 -1.10
N LEU A 248 14.85 15.36 -1.83
CA LEU A 248 14.26 15.90 -3.06
C LEU A 248 13.54 17.22 -2.79
N LYS A 249 12.71 17.27 -1.76
CA LYS A 249 11.99 18.47 -1.36
C LYS A 249 12.95 19.57 -0.88
N SER A 250 13.94 19.24 -0.06
CA SER A 250 14.93 20.19 0.43
C SER A 250 15.76 20.80 -0.71
N ALA A 251 16.31 19.95 -1.59
CA ALA A 251 17.14 20.35 -2.73
C ALA A 251 16.40 21.27 -3.72
N THR A 252 15.10 21.08 -3.86
CA THR A 252 14.27 21.81 -4.82
C THR A 252 13.39 22.88 -4.19
N LYS A 253 13.59 23.19 -2.89
CA LYS A 253 12.75 24.14 -2.13
C LYS A 253 11.25 23.81 -2.20
N GLY A 254 10.92 22.53 -2.32
CA GLY A 254 9.57 22.00 -2.42
C GLY A 254 8.94 21.99 -3.81
N TYR A 255 9.63 22.54 -4.83
CA TYR A 255 9.08 22.64 -6.20
C TYR A 255 9.05 21.32 -6.97
N ALA A 256 9.83 20.31 -6.57
CA ALA A 256 9.76 19.00 -7.22
C ALA A 256 8.52 18.21 -6.81
N SER A 257 7.91 17.53 -7.77
CA SER A 257 6.95 16.46 -7.55
C SER A 257 7.54 15.13 -7.98
N LEU A 258 7.33 14.09 -7.18
CA LEU A 258 7.75 12.72 -7.47
C LEU A 258 6.52 11.84 -7.59
N ASP A 259 6.44 11.12 -8.69
CA ASP A 259 5.54 10.00 -8.90
C ASP A 259 6.37 8.74 -9.13
N TYR A 260 5.93 7.58 -8.64
CA TYR A 260 6.67 6.35 -8.88
C TYR A 260 5.74 5.16 -9.11
N GLU A 261 6.17 4.26 -10.01
CA GLU A 261 5.46 3.04 -10.36
C GLU A 261 6.39 1.84 -10.22
N LEU A 262 5.94 0.76 -9.58
CA LEU A 262 6.71 -0.48 -9.47
C LEU A 262 6.85 -1.13 -10.85
N ILE A 263 8.11 -1.28 -11.31
CA ILE A 263 8.42 -1.86 -12.63
C ILE A 263 8.92 -3.30 -12.56
N GLY A 264 9.09 -3.84 -11.36
CA GLY A 264 9.47 -5.22 -11.13
C GLY A 264 10.60 -5.37 -10.13
N TYR A 265 11.23 -6.53 -10.17
CA TYR A 265 12.34 -6.90 -9.31
C TYR A 265 13.60 -6.99 -10.16
N LYS A 266 14.73 -6.54 -9.60
CA LYS A 266 16.03 -6.60 -10.26
C LYS A 266 17.04 -7.23 -9.31
N GLN A 267 17.87 -8.12 -9.85
CA GLN A 267 18.96 -8.71 -9.11
C GLN A 267 19.98 -7.63 -8.70
N SER A 268 20.29 -7.58 -7.41
CA SER A 268 21.21 -6.60 -6.84
C SER A 268 22.16 -7.25 -5.83
N PRO A 269 23.42 -6.77 -5.71
CA PRO A 269 24.40 -7.30 -4.77
C PRO A 269 24.09 -6.81 -3.35
N MET A 270 23.10 -7.44 -2.71
CA MET A 270 22.67 -7.12 -1.35
C MET A 270 23.43 -7.96 -0.32
N VAL A 271 23.80 -7.32 0.79
CA VAL A 271 24.40 -7.97 1.95
C VAL A 271 23.64 -7.56 3.21
N LYS A 272 23.45 -8.50 4.13
CA LYS A 272 22.92 -8.19 5.46
C LYS A 272 24.01 -7.54 6.29
N MET A 273 23.68 -6.41 6.91
CA MET A 273 24.47 -5.81 7.99
C MET A 273 23.83 -6.20 9.32
N ASP A 274 24.63 -6.77 10.23
CA ASP A 274 24.22 -7.15 11.59
C ASP A 274 24.28 -5.97 12.56
#